data_AF-A0A8S3HNC8-F1
#
_entry.id   AF-A0A8S3HNC8-F1
#
_cell.length_a   1.000
_cell.length_b   1.000
_cell.length_c   1.000
_cell.angle_alpha   90.00
_cell.angle_beta   90.00
_cell.angle_gamma   90.00
#
_symmetry.space_group_name_H-M   'P 1'
#
loop_
_entity.id
_entity.type
_entity.pdbx_description
1 polymer ?
#
loop_
_entity_poly.entity_id
_entity_poly.type
_entity_poly.pdbx_seq_one_letter_code
_entity_poly.pdbx_strand_id
1 'polypeptide(L)'
;MRQRTWENCKHIFKVLQEQFPYKIEHVYIVKPDGFWDKHKISLGMSKYTFEHSVQSLESLTYTIDRNQLTPDLNGTFQYNHIRWLDFRLSLEAFVYNSKETLHAYELLYNELQQADVSNNVARAQDAIETHMTVFKDQLSRVNIEPLINDGQHLLNMLKGTGSDSENVMIKTLQQRTYPLDYFDEARKISLVMDNLRSAKERCFQLWHQKKNRLEQNLQLKLFEQDCDR
;
A
#
# COMPACT_ATOMS: atom_id res chain seq x y z
N MET A 1 -14.04 -16.01 33.84
CA MET A 1 -13.72 -14.68 34.40
C MET A 1 -12.21 -14.48 34.36
N ARG A 2 -11.69 -13.50 33.60
CA ARG A 2 -10.25 -13.25 33.46
C ARG A 2 -9.71 -12.54 34.72
N GLN A 3 -9.37 -13.31 35.76
CA GLN A 3 -8.66 -12.82 36.96
C GLN A 3 -7.16 -12.57 36.69
N ARG A 4 -6.78 -12.01 35.52
CA ARG A 4 -5.37 -11.83 35.16
C ARG A 4 -4.97 -10.36 35.27
N THR A 5 -3.97 -10.17 36.10
CA THR A 5 -3.48 -8.97 36.77
C THR A 5 -2.90 -7.92 35.85
N TRP A 6 -2.96 -6.66 36.30
CA TRP A 6 -2.28 -5.45 35.80
C TRP A 6 -0.89 -5.66 35.16
N GLU A 7 -0.11 -6.63 35.62
CA GLU A 7 1.15 -7.05 34.98
C GLU A 7 1.01 -7.35 33.49
N ASN A 8 -0.10 -7.95 33.05
CA ASN A 8 -0.33 -8.19 31.62
C ASN A 8 -0.50 -6.89 30.82
N CYS A 9 -1.15 -5.88 31.39
CA CYS A 9 -1.27 -4.57 30.75
C CYS A 9 0.09 -3.92 30.55
N LYS A 10 1.00 -4.02 31.54
CA LYS A 10 2.38 -3.50 31.40
C LYS A 10 3.14 -4.17 30.26
N HIS A 11 3.01 -5.49 30.12
CA HIS A 11 3.65 -6.22 29.03
C HIS A 11 3.08 -5.80 27.67
N ILE A 12 1.75 -5.69 27.56
CA ILE A 12 1.09 -5.20 26.34
C ILE A 12 1.58 -3.78 26.02
N PHE A 13 1.65 -2.88 27.00
CA PHE A 13 2.08 -1.49 26.79
C PHE A 13 3.53 -1.42 26.32
N LYS A 14 4.41 -2.26 26.87
CA LYS A 14 5.80 -2.37 26.42
C LYS A 14 5.86 -2.81 24.96
N VAL A 15 5.14 -3.86 24.59
CA VAL A 15 5.08 -4.35 23.20
C VAL A 15 4.50 -3.27 22.28
N LEU A 16 3.42 -2.59 22.69
CA LEU A 16 2.80 -1.52 21.91
C LEU A 16 3.77 -0.37 21.62
N GLN A 17 4.54 0.07 22.63
CA GLN A 17 5.55 1.12 22.44
C GLN A 17 6.71 0.68 21.55
N GLU A 18 7.20 -0.56 21.72
CA GLU A 18 8.33 -1.09 20.95
C GLU A 18 7.96 -1.33 19.48
N GLN A 19 6.75 -1.82 19.21
CA GLN A 19 6.30 -2.17 17.86
C GLN A 19 5.64 -0.98 17.13
N PHE A 20 5.03 -0.06 17.87
CA PHE A 20 4.29 1.08 17.31
C PHE A 20 4.72 2.41 17.95
N PRO A 21 6.02 2.76 17.94
CA PRO A 21 6.50 3.97 18.56
C PRO A 21 5.84 5.19 17.91
N TYR A 22 5.28 6.08 18.74
CA TYR A 22 4.60 7.31 18.33
C TYR A 22 3.37 7.14 17.41
N LYS A 23 2.90 5.92 17.18
CA LYS A 23 1.68 5.64 16.40
C LYS A 23 0.43 5.48 17.27
N ILE A 24 0.62 5.35 18.57
CA ILE A 24 -0.45 5.22 19.55
C ILE A 24 -0.48 6.51 20.34
N GLU A 25 -1.62 7.19 20.31
CA GLU A 25 -1.84 8.42 21.08
C GLU A 25 -2.42 8.08 22.46
N HIS A 26 -3.44 7.21 22.49
CA HIS A 26 -4.17 6.87 23.72
C HIS A 26 -4.49 5.37 23.81
N VAL A 27 -4.39 4.80 25.01
CA VAL A 27 -4.84 3.44 25.33
C VAL A 27 -5.92 3.44 26.41
N TYR A 28 -7.12 2.97 26.05
CA TYR A 28 -8.26 2.85 26.96
C TYR A 28 -8.33 1.44 27.56
N ILE A 29 -8.33 1.36 28.89
CA ILE A 29 -8.49 0.11 29.64
C ILE A 29 -9.93 0.04 30.15
N VAL A 30 -10.72 -0.88 29.58
CA VAL A 30 -12.12 -1.09 29.99
C VAL A 30 -12.16 -1.92 31.27
N LYS A 31 -12.74 -1.36 32.34
CA LYS A 31 -12.93 -2.10 33.60
C LYS A 31 -14.04 -3.14 33.45
N PRO A 32 -13.88 -4.37 33.98
CA PRO A 32 -14.99 -5.29 34.17
C PRO A 32 -15.97 -4.75 35.22
N ASP A 33 -17.26 -5.10 35.10
CA ASP A 33 -18.23 -4.81 36.14
C ASP A 33 -17.85 -5.53 37.45
N GLY A 34 -17.96 -4.84 38.59
CA GLY A 34 -17.60 -5.38 39.91
C GLY A 34 -16.12 -5.30 40.31
N PHE A 35 -15.26 -4.60 39.55
CA PHE A 35 -13.82 -4.47 39.86
C PHE A 35 -13.48 -3.55 41.05
N TRP A 36 -14.49 -3.01 41.73
CA TRP A 36 -14.34 -2.06 42.83
C TRP A 36 -14.41 -2.76 44.18
N ASP A 37 -13.30 -3.35 44.63
CA ASP A 37 -13.18 -3.42 46.09
C ASP A 37 -11.78 -3.32 46.69
N LYS A 38 -10.65 -3.56 46.01
CA LYS A 38 -9.37 -3.65 46.77
C LYS A 38 -8.11 -2.98 46.27
N HIS A 39 -8.00 -2.52 45.01
CA HIS A 39 -6.73 -1.92 44.56
C HIS A 39 -6.93 -0.69 43.69
N LYS A 40 -6.56 0.48 44.22
CA LYS A 40 -6.32 1.70 43.44
C LYS A 40 -5.11 1.41 42.54
N ILE A 41 -5.33 1.10 41.27
CA ILE A 41 -4.24 0.92 40.31
C ILE A 41 -3.70 2.31 39.99
N SER A 42 -2.56 2.67 40.58
CA SER A 42 -1.82 3.86 40.19
C SER A 42 -1.07 3.55 38.89
N LEU A 43 -1.58 4.09 37.78
CA LEU A 43 -0.84 4.12 36.53
C LEU A 43 0.14 5.30 36.60
N GLY A 44 1.44 5.01 36.64
CA GLY A 44 2.45 6.04 36.48
C GLY A 44 2.44 6.54 35.04
N MET A 45 1.88 7.73 34.80
CA MET A 45 1.73 8.32 33.47
C MET A 45 3.07 8.59 32.76
N SER A 46 4.19 8.60 33.47
CA SER A 46 5.50 9.03 32.94
C SER A 46 6.35 7.94 32.27
N LYS A 47 5.86 6.71 32.12
CA LYS A 47 6.68 5.58 31.61
C LYS A 47 6.51 5.26 30.12
N TYR A 48 5.42 5.70 29.49
CA TYR A 48 5.07 5.32 28.13
C TYR A 48 4.93 6.55 27.23
N THR A 49 5.18 6.39 25.93
CA THR A 49 5.07 7.50 24.95
C THR A 49 3.63 7.88 24.59
N PHE A 50 2.63 7.22 25.19
CA PHE A 50 1.21 7.39 24.92
C PHE A 50 0.42 7.56 26.21
N GLU A 51 -0.71 8.27 26.10
CA GLU A 51 -1.64 8.43 27.20
C GLU A 51 -2.41 7.14 27.48
N HIS A 52 -2.82 6.94 28.72
CA HIS A 52 -3.63 5.78 29.07
C HIS A 52 -4.59 6.08 30.21
N SER A 53 -5.79 5.51 30.15
CA SER A 53 -6.81 5.72 31.17
C SER A 53 -7.66 4.47 31.39
N VAL A 54 -8.17 4.33 32.62
CA VAL A 54 -9.10 3.26 32.98
C VAL A 54 -10.52 3.83 32.97
N GLN A 55 -11.42 3.21 32.22
CA GLN A 55 -12.77 3.72 31.94
C GLN A 55 -13.85 2.64 32.10
N SER A 56 -15.10 3.02 32.39
CA SER A 56 -16.23 2.08 32.27
C SER A 56 -16.54 1.81 30.80
N LEU A 57 -17.18 0.68 30.54
CA LEU A 57 -17.73 0.39 29.21
C LEU A 57 -18.66 1.52 28.73
N GLU A 58 -19.52 2.01 29.62
CA GLU A 58 -20.44 3.12 29.34
C GLU A 58 -19.74 4.45 29.04
N SER A 59 -18.56 4.70 29.64
CA SER A 59 -17.89 5.98 29.45
C SER A 59 -17.13 6.08 28.13
N LEU A 60 -16.83 4.95 27.47
CA LEU A 60 -16.12 4.94 26.19
C LEU A 60 -16.80 5.81 25.14
N THR A 61 -18.15 5.78 25.10
CA THR A 61 -18.92 6.55 24.12
C THR A 61 -18.91 8.06 24.34
N TYR A 62 -18.39 8.54 25.48
CA TYR A 62 -18.17 9.97 25.71
C TYR A 62 -16.85 10.46 25.10
N THR A 63 -15.91 9.56 24.85
CA THR A 63 -14.57 9.90 24.32
C THR A 63 -14.38 9.40 22.89
N ILE A 64 -15.00 8.28 22.52
CA ILE A 64 -14.89 7.65 21.21
C ILE A 64 -16.28 7.64 20.55
N ASP A 65 -16.35 8.07 19.29
CA ASP A 65 -17.60 8.05 18.53
C ASP A 65 -18.14 6.62 18.41
N ARG A 66 -19.47 6.45 18.57
CA ARG A 66 -20.11 5.13 18.56
C ARG A 66 -19.89 4.36 17.26
N ASN A 67 -19.69 5.04 16.14
CA ASN A 67 -19.41 4.45 14.82
C ASN A 67 -17.98 3.87 14.69
N GLN A 68 -17.10 4.09 15.67
CA GLN A 68 -15.75 3.52 15.75
C GLN A 68 -15.66 2.37 16.76
N LEU A 69 -16.74 2.13 17.52
CA LEU A 69 -16.84 1.07 18.51
C LEU A 69 -17.71 -0.07 17.99
N THR A 70 -17.32 -1.31 18.29
CA THR A 70 -18.12 -2.50 17.99
C THR A 70 -19.33 -2.63 18.94
N PRO A 71 -20.36 -3.43 18.60
CA PRO A 71 -21.55 -3.58 19.44
C PRO A 71 -21.28 -4.08 20.86
N ASP A 72 -20.25 -4.91 21.06
CA ASP A 72 -19.79 -5.36 22.38
C ASP A 72 -19.15 -4.25 23.22
N LEU A 73 -18.82 -3.11 22.59
CA LEU A 73 -18.33 -1.88 23.20
C LEU A 73 -19.37 -0.75 23.17
N ASN A 74 -20.67 -1.08 23.07
CA ASN A 74 -21.80 -0.14 22.98
C ASN A 74 -21.81 0.76 21.73
N GLY A 75 -21.07 0.37 20.70
CA GLY A 75 -21.00 1.08 19.43
C GLY A 75 -21.90 0.52 18.33
N THR A 76 -21.68 1.01 17.10
CA THR A 76 -22.44 0.66 15.90
C THR A 76 -21.57 0.12 14.76
N PHE A 77 -20.25 0.03 14.95
CA PHE A 77 -19.31 -0.49 13.96
C PHE A 77 -19.45 -2.01 13.81
N GLN A 78 -19.98 -2.46 12.68
CA GLN A 78 -20.15 -3.89 12.40
C GLN A 78 -18.83 -4.53 11.95
N TYR A 79 -18.00 -4.97 12.91
CA TYR A 79 -16.77 -5.68 12.61
C TYR A 79 -17.06 -7.10 12.09
N ASN A 80 -16.47 -7.43 10.94
CA ASN A 80 -16.47 -8.79 10.40
C ASN A 80 -15.02 -9.26 10.26
N HIS A 81 -14.63 -10.21 11.11
CA HIS A 81 -13.26 -10.71 11.16
C HIS A 81 -12.81 -11.36 9.85
N ILE A 82 -13.67 -12.14 9.23
CA ILE A 82 -13.37 -12.84 7.97
C ILE A 82 -13.12 -11.82 6.86
N ARG A 83 -14.03 -10.85 6.69
CA ARG A 83 -13.87 -9.79 5.69
C ARG A 83 -12.62 -8.95 5.93
N TRP A 84 -12.32 -8.62 7.18
CA TRP A 84 -11.11 -7.87 7.53
C TRP A 84 -9.85 -8.67 7.18
N LEU A 85 -9.82 -9.96 7.53
CA LEU A 85 -8.68 -10.84 7.25
C LEU A 85 -8.47 -10.99 5.74
N ASP A 86 -9.53 -11.28 4.99
CA ASP A 86 -9.48 -11.43 3.52
C ASP A 86 -8.94 -10.15 2.86
N PHE A 87 -9.42 -8.99 3.31
CA PHE A 87 -8.91 -7.70 2.83
C PHE A 87 -7.43 -7.53 3.15
N ARG A 88 -7.00 -7.84 4.39
CA ARG A 88 -5.61 -7.67 4.81
C ARG A 88 -4.65 -8.58 4.07
N LEU A 89 -5.01 -9.84 3.87
CA LEU A 89 -4.22 -10.80 3.08
C LEU A 89 -4.09 -10.35 1.62
N SER A 90 -5.20 -9.93 1.02
CA SER A 90 -5.21 -9.41 -0.36
C SER A 90 -4.35 -8.14 -0.48
N LEU A 91 -4.43 -7.24 0.50
CA LEU A 91 -3.67 -6.00 0.51
C LEU A 91 -2.16 -6.25 0.67
N GLU A 92 -1.77 -7.19 1.54
CA GLU A 92 -0.37 -7.56 1.72
C GLU A 92 0.23 -8.19 0.47
N ALA A 93 -0.49 -9.12 -0.17
CA ALA A 93 -0.08 -9.71 -1.44
C ALA A 93 0.07 -8.63 -2.53
N PHE A 94 -0.91 -7.75 -2.66
CA PHE A 94 -0.87 -6.63 -3.61
C PHE A 94 0.34 -5.72 -3.37
N VAL A 95 0.59 -5.30 -2.12
CA VAL A 95 1.72 -4.44 -1.77
C VAL A 95 3.05 -5.11 -2.07
N TYR A 96 3.20 -6.39 -1.70
CA TYR A 96 4.42 -7.15 -1.97
C TYR A 96 4.68 -7.29 -3.46
N ASN A 97 3.71 -7.79 -4.23
CA ASN A 97 3.87 -8.02 -5.66
C ASN A 97 4.04 -6.71 -6.45
N SER A 98 3.40 -5.61 -6.00
CA SER A 98 3.59 -4.29 -6.60
C SER A 98 5.01 -3.78 -6.40
N LYS A 99 5.60 -3.98 -5.21
CA LYS A 99 7.00 -3.61 -4.95
C LYS A 99 7.97 -4.37 -5.85
N GLU A 100 7.82 -5.69 -5.95
CA GLU A 100 8.65 -6.53 -6.82
C GLU A 100 8.55 -6.09 -8.28
N THR A 101 7.35 -5.78 -8.75
CA THR A 101 7.11 -5.35 -10.14
C THR A 101 7.68 -3.95 -10.42
N LEU A 102 7.53 -3.01 -9.48
CA LEU A 102 8.15 -1.69 -9.58
C LEU A 102 9.67 -1.79 -9.63
N HIS A 103 10.26 -2.64 -8.77
CA HIS A 103 11.70 -2.88 -8.78
C HIS A 103 12.18 -3.49 -10.10
N ALA A 104 11.44 -4.44 -10.67
CA ALA A 104 11.75 -5.00 -11.98
C ALA A 104 11.76 -3.94 -13.09
N TYR A 105 10.80 -3.00 -13.08
CA TYR A 105 10.81 -1.88 -14.02
C TYR A 105 11.97 -0.91 -13.78
N GLU A 106 12.36 -0.67 -12.52
CA GLU A 106 13.53 0.16 -12.22
C GLU A 106 14.84 -0.45 -12.75
N LEU A 107 15.03 -1.76 -12.57
CA LEU A 107 16.19 -2.48 -13.11
C LEU A 107 16.21 -2.39 -14.65
N LEU A 108 15.08 -2.69 -15.29
CA LEU A 108 14.95 -2.61 -16.75
C LEU A 108 15.21 -1.19 -17.27
N TYR A 109 14.70 -0.17 -16.58
CA TYR A 109 14.94 1.22 -16.92
C TYR A 109 16.44 1.57 -16.88
N ASN A 110 17.15 1.12 -15.84
CA ASN A 110 18.59 1.34 -15.70
C ASN A 110 19.39 0.62 -16.80
N GLU A 111 19.04 -0.62 -17.13
CA GLU A 111 19.66 -1.36 -18.23
C GLU A 111 19.44 -0.67 -19.58
N LEU A 112 18.22 -0.21 -19.85
CA LEU A 112 17.87 0.55 -21.06
C LEU A 112 18.66 1.87 -21.18
N GLN A 113 18.97 2.52 -20.05
CA GLN A 113 19.78 3.74 -20.07
C GLN A 113 21.23 3.47 -20.49
N GLN A 114 21.81 2.35 -20.08
CA GLN A 114 23.22 2.00 -20.33
C GLN A 114 23.50 1.52 -21.76
N ALA A 115 22.47 1.19 -22.55
CA ALA A 115 22.66 0.82 -23.96
C ALA A 115 23.28 1.99 -24.74
N ASP A 116 24.53 1.80 -25.17
CA ASP A 116 25.41 2.85 -25.69
C ASP A 116 25.48 2.90 -27.23
N VAL A 117 25.87 4.06 -27.73
CA VAL A 117 25.97 4.34 -29.17
C VAL A 117 27.28 3.77 -29.72
N SER A 118 27.28 3.18 -30.91
CA SER A 118 28.46 2.48 -31.44
C SER A 118 29.29 3.31 -32.43
N ASN A 119 30.55 2.92 -32.60
CA ASN A 119 31.54 3.62 -33.42
C ASN A 119 31.67 3.05 -34.85
N ASN A 120 31.00 1.94 -35.17
CA ASN A 120 31.10 1.25 -36.46
C ASN A 120 29.75 0.61 -36.83
N VAL A 121 29.40 0.62 -38.12
CA VAL A 121 28.16 0.10 -38.72
C VAL A 121 27.79 -1.31 -38.20
N ALA A 122 28.74 -2.25 -38.17
CA ALA A 122 28.46 -3.62 -37.72
C ALA A 122 28.01 -3.67 -36.23
N ARG A 123 28.63 -2.85 -35.37
CA ARG A 123 28.23 -2.76 -33.95
C ARG A 123 26.92 -1.97 -33.78
N ALA A 124 26.62 -1.03 -34.67
CA ALA A 124 25.36 -0.29 -34.64
C ALA A 124 24.18 -1.22 -34.98
N GLN A 125 24.38 -2.11 -35.96
CA GLN A 125 23.38 -3.13 -36.33
C GLN A 125 23.14 -4.13 -35.19
N ASP A 126 24.21 -4.66 -34.58
CA ASP A 126 24.12 -5.59 -33.44
C ASP A 126 23.43 -4.95 -32.21
N ALA A 127 23.73 -3.68 -31.93
CA ALA A 127 23.08 -2.93 -30.87
C ALA A 127 21.57 -2.73 -31.12
N ILE A 128 21.16 -2.45 -32.36
CA ILE A 128 19.74 -2.35 -32.74
C ILE A 128 19.05 -3.70 -32.58
N GLU A 129 19.67 -4.79 -33.06
CA GLU A 129 19.09 -6.13 -32.97
C GLU A 129 18.89 -6.56 -31.52
N THR A 130 19.91 -6.40 -30.67
CA THR A 130 19.83 -6.66 -29.24
C THR A 130 18.72 -5.84 -28.59
N HIS A 131 18.62 -4.54 -28.92
CA HIS A 131 17.61 -3.64 -28.36
C HIS A 131 16.18 -4.01 -28.77
N MET A 132 16.00 -4.44 -30.02
CA MET A 132 14.70 -4.80 -30.57
C MET A 132 14.21 -6.17 -30.11
N THR A 133 15.12 -7.09 -29.78
CA THR A 133 14.79 -8.47 -29.39
C THR A 133 14.77 -8.64 -27.87
N VAL A 134 15.89 -8.38 -27.20
CA VAL A 134 16.06 -8.66 -25.76
C VAL A 134 15.20 -7.75 -24.90
N PHE A 135 15.32 -6.42 -25.06
CA PHE A 135 14.58 -5.49 -24.22
C PHE A 135 13.08 -5.51 -24.51
N LYS A 136 12.67 -5.76 -25.76
CA LYS A 136 11.25 -5.88 -26.11
C LYS A 136 10.62 -7.12 -25.47
N ASP A 137 11.34 -8.25 -25.47
CA ASP A 137 10.90 -9.46 -24.79
C ASP A 137 10.78 -9.21 -23.27
N GLN A 138 11.80 -8.63 -22.64
CA GLN A 138 11.77 -8.26 -21.21
C GLN A 138 10.60 -7.32 -20.85
N LEU A 139 10.36 -6.27 -21.65
CA LEU A 139 9.22 -5.36 -21.47
C LEU A 139 7.87 -6.08 -21.54
N SER A 140 7.76 -7.10 -22.40
CA SER A 140 6.52 -7.87 -22.57
C SER A 140 6.25 -8.87 -21.45
N ARG A 141 7.31 -9.35 -20.78
CA ARG A 141 7.21 -10.31 -19.67
C ARG A 141 6.66 -9.68 -18.38
N VAL A 142 6.90 -8.39 -18.16
CA VAL A 142 6.39 -7.69 -16.97
C VAL A 142 4.94 -7.28 -17.20
N ASN A 143 4.00 -8.10 -16.69
CA ASN A 143 2.57 -7.84 -16.81
C ASN A 143 2.00 -7.20 -15.53
N ILE A 144 1.54 -5.96 -15.63
CA ILE A 144 0.91 -5.25 -14.51
C ILE A 144 -0.60 -5.53 -14.38
N GLU A 145 -1.26 -6.10 -15.39
CA GLU A 145 -2.73 -6.22 -15.43
C GLU A 145 -3.31 -6.99 -14.23
N PRO A 146 -2.72 -8.12 -13.78
CA PRO A 146 -3.18 -8.81 -12.57
C PRO A 146 -3.14 -7.90 -11.34
N LEU A 147 -2.09 -7.09 -11.19
CA LEU A 147 -1.96 -6.17 -10.06
C LEU A 147 -2.96 -5.01 -10.11
N ILE A 148 -3.27 -4.52 -11.32
CA ILE A 148 -4.33 -3.52 -11.49
C ILE A 148 -5.68 -4.11 -11.08
N ASN A 149 -5.95 -5.37 -11.45
CA ASN A 149 -7.19 -6.06 -11.05
C ASN A 149 -7.24 -6.30 -9.54
N ASP A 150 -6.13 -6.72 -8.92
CA ASP A 150 -6.03 -6.89 -7.46
C ASP A 150 -6.29 -5.57 -6.73
N GLY A 151 -5.69 -4.47 -7.20
CA GLY A 151 -5.92 -3.13 -6.66
C GLY A 151 -7.38 -2.68 -6.79
N GLN A 152 -8.01 -2.92 -7.94
CA GLN A 152 -9.45 -2.62 -8.13
C GLN A 152 -10.34 -3.48 -7.22
N HIS A 153 -10.02 -4.76 -7.07
CA HIS A 153 -10.73 -5.65 -6.16
C HIS A 153 -10.65 -5.14 -4.72
N LEU A 154 -9.47 -4.74 -4.25
CA LEU A 154 -9.28 -4.14 -2.93
C LEU A 154 -10.12 -2.87 -2.75
N LEU A 155 -10.14 -1.98 -3.74
CA LEU A 155 -10.98 -0.77 -3.69
C LEU A 155 -12.47 -1.11 -3.61
N ASN A 156 -12.92 -2.18 -4.28
CA ASN A 156 -14.30 -2.63 -4.20
C ASN A 156 -14.63 -3.26 -2.84
N MET A 157 -13.70 -4.01 -2.25
CA MET A 157 -13.83 -4.51 -0.88
C MET A 157 -13.97 -3.37 0.14
N LEU A 158 -13.26 -2.25 -0.05
CA LEU A 158 -13.35 -1.06 0.79
C LEU A 158 -14.69 -0.33 0.65
N LYS A 159 -15.25 -0.26 -0.57
CA LYS A 159 -16.57 0.37 -0.84
C LYS A 159 -17.75 -0.38 -0.20
N GLY A 160 -17.55 -1.64 0.18
CA GLY A 160 -18.61 -2.51 0.67
C GLY A 160 -19.37 -3.14 -0.48
N THR A 161 -19.33 -4.48 -0.53
CA THR A 161 -20.17 -5.28 -1.42
C THR A 161 -21.61 -5.22 -0.91
N GLY A 162 -22.30 -4.12 -1.23
CA GLY A 162 -23.74 -4.03 -1.19
C GLY A 162 -24.21 -3.81 -2.62
N SER A 163 -24.66 -4.87 -3.31
CA SER A 163 -25.64 -4.65 -4.35
C SER A 163 -26.84 -4.03 -3.63
N ASP A 164 -27.12 -2.78 -3.97
CA ASP A 164 -28.46 -2.24 -4.20
C ASP A 164 -28.42 -0.72 -3.99
N SER A 165 -28.71 -0.02 -5.08
CA SER A 165 -29.02 1.42 -5.12
C SER A 165 -27.84 2.39 -5.20
N GLU A 166 -27.49 2.72 -6.44
CA GLU A 166 -26.75 3.92 -6.89
C GLU A 166 -27.25 5.24 -6.23
N ASN A 167 -28.49 5.28 -5.73
CA ASN A 167 -29.10 6.44 -5.07
C ASN A 167 -28.84 6.58 -3.56
N VAL A 168 -28.27 5.57 -2.90
CA VAL A 168 -27.87 5.66 -1.47
C VAL A 168 -26.47 6.28 -1.34
N MET A 169 -25.65 6.16 -2.38
CA MET A 169 -24.22 6.45 -2.37
C MET A 169 -23.87 7.92 -2.11
N ILE A 170 -24.67 8.88 -2.62
CA ILE A 170 -24.41 10.32 -2.38
C ILE A 170 -24.82 10.74 -0.95
N LYS A 171 -25.82 10.08 -0.34
CA LYS A 171 -26.20 10.35 1.06
C LYS A 171 -25.29 9.67 2.07
N THR A 172 -24.73 8.50 1.75
CA THR A 172 -23.83 7.79 2.68
C THR A 172 -22.38 8.27 2.59
N LEU A 173 -21.96 8.96 1.53
CA LEU A 173 -20.69 9.70 1.54
C LEU A 173 -20.72 10.91 2.50
N GLN A 174 -21.91 11.39 2.86
CA GLN A 174 -22.10 12.42 3.90
C GLN A 174 -22.26 11.82 5.31
N GLN A 175 -22.51 10.50 5.44
CA GLN A 175 -22.55 9.80 6.72
C GLN A 175 -21.25 9.03 6.93
N ARG A 176 -20.49 9.46 7.95
CA ARG A 176 -19.24 8.88 8.46
C ARG A 176 -19.39 7.40 8.90
N THR A 177 -19.72 6.48 8.01
CA THR A 177 -20.03 5.08 8.36
C THR A 177 -18.84 4.14 8.15
N TYR A 178 -17.77 4.61 7.50
CA TYR A 178 -16.50 3.90 7.40
C TYR A 178 -15.40 4.65 8.16
N PRO A 179 -14.51 3.94 8.88
CA PRO A 179 -13.38 4.59 9.57
C PRO A 179 -12.51 5.37 8.57
N LEU A 180 -12.03 6.56 8.94
CA LEU A 180 -11.19 7.41 8.09
C LEU A 180 -10.00 6.65 7.48
N ASP A 181 -9.48 5.67 8.22
CA ASP A 181 -8.37 4.80 7.82
C ASP A 181 -8.62 4.07 6.48
N TYR A 182 -9.88 3.72 6.16
CA TYR A 182 -10.21 3.04 4.91
C TYR A 182 -10.07 3.95 3.69
N PHE A 183 -10.22 5.26 3.88
CA PHE A 183 -10.12 6.25 2.82
C PHE A 183 -8.66 6.54 2.45
N ASP A 184 -7.79 6.68 3.46
CA ASP A 184 -6.36 6.82 3.22
C ASP A 184 -5.76 5.56 2.60
N GLU A 185 -6.28 4.39 2.98
CA GLU A 185 -5.86 3.11 2.41
C GLU A 185 -6.28 3.00 0.94
N ALA A 186 -7.51 3.42 0.59
CA ALA A 186 -7.97 3.48 -0.79
C ALA A 186 -7.08 4.41 -1.64
N ARG A 187 -6.68 5.57 -1.12
CA ARG A 187 -5.76 6.49 -1.82
C ARG A 187 -4.40 5.86 -2.06
N LYS A 188 -3.82 5.19 -1.06
CA LYS A 188 -2.53 4.49 -1.19
C LYS A 188 -2.59 3.40 -2.26
N ILE A 189 -3.68 2.62 -2.30
CA ILE A 189 -3.87 1.58 -3.32
C ILE A 189 -3.92 2.19 -4.72
N SER A 190 -4.71 3.26 -4.92
CA SER A 190 -4.76 3.99 -6.20
C SER A 190 -3.40 4.53 -6.61
N LEU A 191 -2.66 5.16 -5.67
CA LEU A 191 -1.32 5.67 -5.93
C LEU A 191 -0.35 4.58 -6.39
N VAL A 192 -0.40 3.39 -5.78
CA VAL A 192 0.45 2.26 -6.20
C VAL A 192 0.10 1.79 -7.62
N MET A 193 -1.19 1.70 -7.96
CA MET A 193 -1.61 1.36 -9.32
C MET A 193 -1.13 2.39 -10.35
N ASP A 194 -1.21 3.68 -10.03
CA ASP A 194 -0.73 4.74 -10.90
C ASP A 194 0.80 4.68 -11.05
N ASN A 195 1.54 4.42 -9.97
CA ASN A 195 2.98 4.22 -10.03
C ASN A 195 3.37 3.03 -10.93
N LEU A 196 2.64 1.91 -10.88
CA LEU A 196 2.87 0.76 -11.76
C LEU A 196 2.67 1.13 -13.23
N ARG A 197 1.59 1.86 -13.55
CA ARG A 197 1.31 2.35 -14.91
C ARG A 197 2.40 3.30 -15.38
N SER A 198 2.79 4.27 -14.56
CA SER A 198 3.84 5.24 -14.88
C SER A 198 5.22 4.59 -15.02
N ALA A 199 5.56 3.58 -14.21
CA ALA A 199 6.82 2.85 -14.34
C ALA A 199 6.89 2.09 -15.68
N LYS A 200 5.81 1.38 -16.03
CA LYS A 200 5.67 0.73 -17.34
C LYS A 200 5.83 1.75 -18.47
N GLU A 201 5.05 2.82 -18.45
CA GLU A 201 5.06 3.84 -19.51
C GLU A 201 6.45 4.45 -19.69
N ARG A 202 7.14 4.82 -18.60
CA ARG A 202 8.51 5.36 -18.66
C ARG A 202 9.49 4.41 -19.33
N CYS A 203 9.41 3.11 -19.06
CA CYS A 203 10.28 2.12 -19.70
C CYS A 203 10.00 2.00 -21.20
N PHE A 204 8.72 1.96 -21.60
CA PHE A 204 8.34 1.95 -23.02
C PHE A 204 8.77 3.22 -23.75
N GLN A 205 8.58 4.39 -23.15
CA GLN A 205 9.03 5.67 -23.71
C GLN A 205 10.56 5.68 -23.90
N LEU A 206 11.33 5.28 -22.89
CA LEU A 206 12.78 5.20 -22.99
C LEU A 206 13.22 4.21 -24.08
N TRP A 207 12.58 3.04 -24.16
CA TRP A 207 12.85 2.05 -25.18
C TRP A 207 12.65 2.62 -26.60
N HIS A 208 11.55 3.34 -26.83
CA HIS A 208 11.27 4.00 -28.11
C HIS A 208 12.30 5.09 -28.44
N GLN A 209 12.65 5.93 -27.46
CA GLN A 209 13.66 6.98 -27.65
C GLN A 209 15.04 6.39 -27.99
N LYS A 210 15.45 5.33 -27.28
CA LYS A 210 16.71 4.63 -27.53
C LYS A 210 16.74 3.97 -28.89
N LYS A 211 15.65 3.33 -29.31
CA LYS A 211 15.51 2.77 -30.66
C LYS A 211 15.80 3.84 -31.73
N ASN A 212 15.12 4.98 -31.66
CA ASN A 212 15.30 6.06 -32.63
C ASN A 212 16.75 6.57 -32.66
N ARG A 213 17.39 6.70 -31.49
CA ARG A 213 18.78 7.14 -31.38
C ARG A 213 19.76 6.14 -31.99
N LEU A 214 19.53 4.85 -31.80
CA LEU A 214 20.37 3.80 -32.41
C LEU A 214 20.20 3.78 -33.94
N GLU A 215 18.98 3.94 -34.44
CA GLU A 215 18.71 4.05 -35.89
C GLU A 215 19.40 5.28 -36.51
N GLN A 216 19.35 6.43 -35.84
CA GLN A 216 20.07 7.64 -36.27
C GLN A 216 21.58 7.45 -36.26
N ASN A 217 22.13 6.75 -35.26
CA ASN A 217 23.56 6.42 -35.23
C ASN A 217 23.95 5.53 -36.41
N LEU A 218 23.17 4.50 -36.70
CA LEU A 218 23.43 3.64 -37.86
C LEU A 218 23.41 4.45 -39.16
N GLN A 219 22.41 5.31 -39.36
CA GLN A 219 22.33 6.17 -40.54
C GLN A 219 23.55 7.08 -40.68
N LEU A 220 24.00 7.70 -39.58
CA LEU A 220 25.20 8.54 -39.58
C LEU A 220 26.45 7.73 -39.97
N LYS A 221 26.61 6.51 -39.43
CA LYS A 221 27.78 5.66 -39.72
C LYS A 221 27.80 5.18 -41.17
N LEU A 222 26.64 4.89 -41.76
CA LEU A 222 26.52 4.56 -43.18
C LEU A 222 26.92 5.76 -44.05
N PHE A 223 26.46 6.96 -43.70
CA PHE A 223 26.82 8.18 -44.41
C PHE A 223 28.33 8.45 -44.37
N GLU A 224 28.96 8.37 -43.18
CA GLU A 224 30.41 8.53 -43.04
C GLU A 224 31.19 7.54 -43.91
N GLN A 225 30.77 6.27 -43.93
CA GLN A 225 31.39 5.23 -44.76
C GLN A 225 31.27 5.50 -46.27
N ASP A 226 30.15 6.08 -46.71
CA ASP A 226 29.93 6.42 -48.11
C ASP A 226 30.73 7.67 -48.53
N CYS A 227 30.98 8.61 -47.62
CA CYS A 227 31.82 9.78 -47.86
C CYS A 227 33.33 9.45 -47.93
N ASP A 228 33.77 8.40 -47.25
CA ASP A 228 35.18 7.95 -47.22
C ASP A 228 35.58 7.05 -48.42
N ARG A 229 34.64 6.79 -49.35
CA ARG A 229 34.87 5.99 -50.58
C ARG A 229 35.07 6.85 -51.82
#